data_AF-X1HMM9-F1
#
_entry.id   AF-X1HMM9-F1
#
_cell.length_a   1.000
_cell.length_b   1.000
_cell.length_c   1.000
_cell.angle_alpha   90.00
_cell.angle_beta   90.00
_cell.angle_gamma   90.00
#
_symmetry.space_group_name_H-M   'P 1'
#
loop_
_entity.id
_entity.type
_entity.pdbx_description
1 polymer ?
#
loop_
_entity_poly.entity_id
_entity_poly.type
_entity_poly.pdbx_seq_one_letter_code
_entity_poly.pdbx_strand_id
1 'polypeptide(L)'
;LELEVIELMLKHTLNINRISSLKVQGIFNTAERLFYDYKKSGGLIDASLIILEYAKGFETMLHEQISSHFKPLITKYHKKYLERKTSPAFHDKFGYLMQGKSINLGSWIKIIESLKEPQKYQEIQEFYSCLNNSFDDFTLNIIKVACEFIAPERNPISHIVTLSMEQIISRRKKVIELLNPVIDKLF
;
A
#
# COMPACT_ATOMS: atom_id res chain seq x y z
N LEU A 1 -10.44 0.22 32.64
CA LEU A 1 -10.37 1.69 32.39
C LEU A 1 -8.98 2.20 31.99
N GLU A 2 -7.97 2.34 32.86
CA GLU A 2 -6.66 2.88 32.41
C GLU A 2 -5.93 2.00 31.38
N LEU A 3 -5.93 0.68 31.58
CA LEU A 3 -5.34 -0.27 30.62
C LEU A 3 -6.08 -0.27 29.27
N GLU A 4 -7.41 -0.22 29.26
CA GLU A 4 -8.20 -0.15 28.03
C GLU A 4 -7.98 1.17 27.28
N VAL A 5 -7.85 2.30 27.98
CA VAL A 5 -7.56 3.60 27.37
C VAL A 5 -6.15 3.64 26.79
N ILE A 6 -5.16 3.07 27.49
CA ILE A 6 -3.79 2.91 26.98
C ILE A 6 -3.77 1.97 25.76
N GLU A 7 -4.50 0.86 25.82
CA GLU A 7 -4.59 -0.09 24.71
C GLU A 7 -5.31 0.51 23.49
N LEU A 8 -6.35 1.33 23.71
CA LEU A 8 -7.01 2.14 22.68
C LEU A 8 -6.08 3.19 22.08
N MET A 9 -5.26 3.86 22.89
CA MET A 9 -4.28 4.84 22.43
C MET A 9 -3.15 4.18 21.62
N LEU A 10 -2.67 3.01 22.04
CA LEU A 10 -1.67 2.23 21.32
C LEU A 10 -2.23 1.70 19.99
N LYS A 11 -3.49 1.26 19.96
CA LYS A 11 -4.19 0.82 18.72
C LYS A 11 -4.38 1.93 17.68
N HIS A 12 -4.18 3.19 18.04
CA HIS A 12 -4.33 4.35 17.13
C HIS A 12 -3.00 5.03 16.79
N THR A 13 -1.91 4.32 17.05
CA THR A 13 -0.56 4.71 16.66
C THR A 13 -0.05 3.74 15.60
N LEU A 14 0.48 4.27 14.52
CA LEU A 14 1.13 3.45 13.50
C LEU A 14 2.46 2.92 14.06
N ASN A 15 2.75 1.64 13.88
CA ASN A 15 3.97 0.96 14.34
C ASN A 15 5.21 1.33 13.50
N ILE A 16 5.45 2.64 13.31
CA ILE A 16 6.50 3.18 12.42
C ILE A 16 7.89 2.68 12.83
N ASN A 17 8.13 2.51 14.13
CA ASN A 17 9.40 2.03 14.68
C ASN A 17 9.75 0.59 14.28
N ARG A 18 8.77 -0.22 13.83
CA ARG A 18 9.03 -1.58 13.32
C ARG A 18 9.53 -1.58 11.88
N ILE A 19 9.26 -0.52 11.12
CA ILE A 19 9.60 -0.43 9.70
C ILE A 19 11.11 -0.18 9.60
N SER A 20 11.88 -1.11 9.03
CA SER A 20 13.34 -0.94 8.90
C SER A 20 13.75 0.11 7.83
N SER A 21 12.87 0.42 6.88
CA SER A 21 13.13 1.42 5.82
C SER A 21 12.93 2.85 6.32
N LEU A 22 14.01 3.61 6.42
CA LEU A 22 13.98 5.05 6.77
C LEU A 22 13.14 5.88 5.80
N LYS A 23 13.09 5.48 4.52
CA LYS A 23 12.28 6.16 3.52
C LYS A 23 10.79 5.96 3.79
N VAL A 24 10.36 4.73 4.06
CA VAL A 24 8.97 4.42 4.41
C VAL A 24 8.59 5.10 5.74
N GLN A 25 9.47 5.03 6.74
CA GLN A 25 9.27 5.75 8.01
C GLN A 25 9.09 7.25 7.79
N GLY A 26 9.94 7.88 6.96
CA GLY A 26 9.88 9.31 6.67
C GLY A 26 8.55 9.76 6.06
N ILE A 27 7.97 8.94 5.17
CA ILE A 27 6.65 9.24 4.57
C ILE A 27 5.55 9.14 5.63
N PHE A 28 5.53 8.08 6.44
CA PHE A 28 4.52 7.95 7.50
C PHE A 28 4.66 9.01 8.59
N ASN A 29 5.87 9.37 8.98
CA ASN A 29 6.13 10.48 9.91
C ASN A 29 5.62 11.82 9.33
N THR A 30 5.72 12.01 8.02
CA THR A 30 5.13 13.18 7.35
C THR A 30 3.61 13.17 7.46
N ALA A 31 2.96 12.03 7.22
CA ALA A 31 1.51 11.90 7.38
C ALA A 31 1.04 12.21 8.82
N GLU A 32 1.76 11.71 9.83
CA GLU A 32 1.46 11.99 11.24
C GLU A 32 1.68 13.46 11.60
N ARG A 33 2.78 14.07 11.11
CA ARG A 33 3.04 15.49 11.33
C ARG A 33 1.94 16.36 10.74
N LEU A 34 1.53 16.09 9.50
CA LEU A 34 0.40 16.79 8.87
C LEU A 34 -0.87 16.66 9.72
N PHE A 35 -1.17 15.48 10.23
CA PHE A 35 -2.33 15.26 11.10
C PHE A 35 -2.29 16.13 12.36
N TYR A 36 -1.15 16.19 13.05
CA TYR A 36 -1.01 17.03 14.25
C TYR A 36 -1.06 18.52 13.94
N ASP A 37 -0.41 18.97 12.86
CA ASP A 37 -0.35 20.37 12.48
C ASP A 37 -1.76 20.89 12.13
N TYR A 38 -2.52 20.12 11.33
CA TYR A 38 -3.91 20.44 11.00
C TYR A 38 -4.83 20.47 12.22
N LYS A 39 -4.64 19.53 13.16
CA LYS A 39 -5.43 19.49 14.40
C LYS A 39 -5.17 20.72 15.27
N LYS A 40 -3.92 21.21 15.32
CA LYS A 40 -3.53 22.40 16.08
C LYS A 40 -3.98 23.70 15.43
N SER A 41 -4.02 23.77 14.10
CA SER A 41 -4.38 24.99 13.36
C SER A 41 -5.89 25.28 13.31
N GLY A 42 -6.72 24.55 14.06
CA GLY A 42 -8.18 24.68 14.01
C GLY A 42 -8.84 24.00 12.81
N GLY A 43 -8.10 23.18 12.06
CA GLY A 43 -8.56 22.50 10.84
C GLY A 43 -8.56 23.41 9.61
N LEU A 44 -7.71 23.11 8.62
CA LEU A 44 -7.87 23.69 7.29
C LEU A 44 -9.08 23.03 6.58
N ILE A 45 -9.59 23.71 5.56
CA ILE A 45 -10.78 23.28 4.79
C ILE A 45 -10.56 21.89 4.16
N ASP A 46 -9.32 21.57 3.74
CA ASP A 46 -9.00 20.28 3.15
C ASP A 46 -7.80 19.59 3.80
N ALA A 47 -8.10 18.53 4.53
CA ALA A 47 -7.14 17.68 5.22
C ALA A 47 -6.85 16.35 4.49
N SER A 48 -7.28 16.24 3.23
CA SER A 48 -7.08 15.05 2.36
C SER A 48 -5.61 14.61 2.23
N LEU A 49 -4.67 15.57 2.25
CA LEU A 49 -3.22 15.34 2.17
C LEU A 49 -2.72 14.33 3.21
N ILE A 50 -3.35 14.26 4.38
CA ILE A 50 -2.96 13.32 5.44
C ILE A 50 -3.12 11.88 4.95
N ILE A 51 -4.29 11.53 4.40
CA ILE A 51 -4.56 10.17 3.90
C ILE A 51 -3.74 9.88 2.64
N LEU A 52 -3.50 10.89 1.79
CA LEU A 52 -2.64 10.74 0.62
C LEU A 52 -1.21 10.33 0.99
N GLU A 53 -0.63 10.92 2.04
CA GLU A 53 0.70 10.54 2.50
C GLU A 53 0.72 9.13 3.14
N TYR A 54 -0.32 8.72 3.87
CA TYR A 54 -0.45 7.31 4.30
C TYR A 54 -0.47 6.34 3.11
N ALA A 55 -1.24 6.67 2.08
CA ALA A 55 -1.39 5.81 0.92
C ALA A 55 -0.10 5.70 0.10
N LYS A 56 0.66 6.80 0.00
CA LYS A 56 2.01 6.83 -0.59
C LYS A 56 3.01 6.04 0.25
N GLY A 57 2.95 6.15 1.57
CA GLY A 57 3.77 5.36 2.49
C GLY A 57 3.52 3.87 2.31
N PHE A 58 2.24 3.49 2.21
CA PHE A 58 1.85 2.10 1.98
C PHE A 58 2.31 1.57 0.62
N GLU A 59 2.12 2.33 -0.47
CA GLU A 59 2.60 1.92 -1.80
C GLU A 59 4.13 1.73 -1.82
N THR A 60 4.86 2.65 -1.17
CA THR A 60 6.32 2.57 -1.05
C THR A 60 6.74 1.35 -0.24
N MET A 61 6.03 1.05 0.85
CA MET A 61 6.26 -0.14 1.67
C MET A 61 6.08 -1.43 0.86
N LEU A 62 4.98 -1.56 0.10
CA LEU A 62 4.74 -2.73 -0.76
C LEU A 62 5.79 -2.85 -1.87
N HIS A 63 6.24 -1.72 -2.41
CA HIS A 63 7.30 -1.72 -3.41
C HIS A 63 8.62 -2.26 -2.84
N GLU A 64 9.04 -1.78 -1.68
CA GLU A 64 10.33 -2.17 -1.08
C GLU A 64 10.30 -3.60 -0.53
N GLN A 65 9.18 -4.02 0.08
CA GLN A 65 9.08 -5.32 0.73
C GLN A 65 8.59 -6.44 -0.19
N ILE A 66 7.74 -6.16 -1.18
CA ILE A 66 7.16 -7.21 -2.04
C ILE A 66 7.75 -7.15 -3.44
N SER A 67 7.78 -5.97 -4.08
CA SER A 67 8.25 -5.89 -5.47
C SER A 67 9.74 -6.22 -5.62
N SER A 68 10.51 -6.12 -4.53
CA SER A 68 11.92 -6.51 -4.48
C SER A 68 12.14 -8.00 -4.77
N HIS A 69 11.18 -8.87 -4.46
CA HIS A 69 11.23 -10.30 -4.78
C HIS A 69 11.17 -10.55 -6.30
N PHE A 70 10.60 -9.62 -7.07
CA PHE A 70 10.47 -9.76 -8.51
C PHE A 70 11.72 -9.35 -9.30
N LYS A 71 12.79 -8.86 -8.66
CA LYS A 71 13.99 -8.38 -9.37
C LYS A 71 14.50 -9.36 -10.46
N PRO A 72 14.64 -10.67 -10.20
CA PRO A 72 15.08 -11.62 -11.23
C PRO A 72 14.09 -11.71 -12.41
N LEU A 73 12.80 -11.68 -12.13
CA LEU A 73 11.74 -11.76 -13.15
C LEU A 73 11.65 -10.47 -13.96
N ILE A 74 11.84 -9.31 -13.33
CA ILE A 74 11.93 -8.02 -14.01
C ILE A 74 13.07 -8.08 -15.04
N THR A 75 14.27 -8.51 -14.63
CA THR A 75 15.41 -8.68 -15.55
C THR A 75 15.09 -9.66 -16.69
N LYS A 76 14.49 -10.82 -16.37
CA LYS A 76 14.12 -11.84 -17.36
C LYS A 76 13.14 -11.32 -18.42
N TYR A 77 12.12 -10.57 -18.01
CA TYR A 77 11.02 -10.16 -18.89
C TYR A 77 11.17 -8.76 -19.50
N HIS A 78 12.15 -7.96 -19.05
CA HIS A 78 12.33 -6.58 -19.50
C HIS A 78 12.44 -6.45 -21.04
N LYS A 79 13.28 -7.27 -21.69
CA LYS A 79 13.41 -7.26 -23.15
C LYS A 79 12.11 -7.63 -23.85
N LYS A 80 11.42 -8.67 -23.36
CA LYS A 80 10.12 -9.12 -23.92
C LYS A 80 9.05 -8.02 -23.78
N TYR A 81 9.05 -7.28 -22.68
CA TYR A 81 8.15 -6.15 -22.44
C TYR A 81 8.42 -4.99 -23.41
N LEU A 82 9.68 -4.59 -23.60
CA LEU A 82 10.03 -3.51 -24.55
C LEU A 82 9.68 -3.85 -26.00
N GLU A 83 9.86 -5.11 -26.38
CA GLU A 83 9.47 -5.62 -27.70
C GLU A 83 7.96 -5.84 -27.86
N ARG A 84 7.14 -5.51 -26.83
CA ARG A 84 5.69 -5.72 -26.78
C ARG A 84 5.29 -7.18 -27.02
N LYS A 85 6.11 -8.11 -26.56
CA LYS A 85 5.90 -9.56 -26.68
C LYS A 85 5.28 -10.18 -25.43
N THR A 86 5.07 -9.41 -24.37
CA THR A 86 4.32 -9.82 -23.16
C THR A 86 2.82 -9.74 -23.39
N SER A 87 2.05 -10.57 -22.68
CA SER A 87 0.58 -10.54 -22.75
C SER A 87 -0.01 -9.22 -22.26
N PRO A 88 -1.19 -8.78 -22.76
CA PRO A 88 -1.86 -7.57 -22.26
C PRO A 88 -2.06 -7.61 -20.73
N ALA A 89 -2.46 -8.75 -20.18
CA ALA A 89 -2.63 -8.94 -18.75
C ALA A 89 -1.33 -8.74 -17.94
N PHE A 90 -0.16 -9.00 -18.54
CA PHE A 90 1.12 -8.70 -17.91
C PHE A 90 1.36 -7.18 -17.83
N HIS A 91 1.01 -6.41 -18.87
CA HIS A 91 1.14 -4.95 -18.84
C HIS A 91 0.28 -4.34 -17.73
N ASP A 92 -0.96 -4.80 -17.59
CA ASP A 92 -1.90 -4.28 -16.58
C ASP A 92 -1.46 -4.54 -15.14
N LYS A 93 -0.80 -5.68 -14.90
CA LYS A 93 -0.39 -6.13 -13.56
C LYS A 93 1.03 -5.71 -13.20
N PHE A 94 1.99 -5.97 -14.08
CA PHE A 94 3.43 -5.84 -13.79
C PHE A 94 4.15 -4.82 -14.67
N GLY A 95 3.46 -4.18 -15.62
CA GLY A 95 4.08 -3.22 -16.54
C GLY A 95 4.76 -2.04 -15.85
N TYR A 96 4.24 -1.57 -14.70
CA TYR A 96 4.88 -0.52 -13.90
C TYR A 96 6.29 -0.91 -13.44
N LEU A 97 6.50 -2.16 -13.05
CA LEU A 97 7.81 -2.64 -12.59
C LEU A 97 8.85 -2.60 -13.72
N MET A 98 8.43 -2.87 -14.96
CA MET A 98 9.31 -2.79 -16.13
C MET A 98 9.73 -1.35 -16.45
N GLN A 99 8.97 -0.35 -15.98
CA GLN A 99 9.28 1.07 -16.10
C GLN A 99 10.07 1.61 -14.91
N GLY A 100 10.50 0.74 -13.97
CA GLY A 100 11.15 1.16 -12.73
C GLY A 100 10.22 1.89 -11.75
N LYS A 101 8.90 1.69 -11.85
CA LYS A 101 7.88 2.32 -10.99
C LYS A 101 7.30 1.32 -9.99
N SER A 102 6.70 1.83 -8.93
CA SER A 102 5.87 1.06 -7.99
C SER A 102 4.57 0.58 -8.66
N ILE A 103 4.08 -0.57 -8.20
CA ILE A 103 2.70 -1.01 -8.50
C ILE A 103 1.77 -0.20 -7.60
N ASN A 104 0.76 0.43 -8.19
CA ASN A 104 -0.21 1.21 -7.42
C ASN A 104 -1.14 0.31 -6.57
N LEU A 105 -1.70 0.86 -5.49
CA LEU A 105 -2.56 0.11 -4.56
C LEU A 105 -3.75 -0.58 -5.26
N GLY A 106 -4.37 0.06 -6.25
CA GLY A 106 -5.48 -0.53 -7.01
C GLY A 106 -5.06 -1.73 -7.87
N SER A 107 -3.86 -1.68 -8.45
CA SER A 107 -3.26 -2.80 -9.19
C SER A 107 -2.90 -3.96 -8.26
N TRP A 108 -2.46 -3.68 -7.02
CA TRP A 108 -2.22 -4.74 -6.03
C TRP A 108 -3.47 -5.56 -5.70
N ILE A 109 -4.64 -4.91 -5.58
CA ILE A 109 -5.92 -5.60 -5.38
C ILE A 109 -6.13 -6.63 -6.50
N LYS A 110 -6.04 -6.18 -7.77
CA LYS A 110 -6.23 -7.04 -8.95
C LYS A 110 -5.22 -8.19 -9.02
N ILE A 111 -3.96 -7.92 -8.68
CA ILE A 111 -2.90 -8.94 -8.66
C ILE A 111 -3.25 -10.03 -7.64
N ILE A 112 -3.56 -9.63 -6.40
CA ILE A 112 -3.84 -10.58 -5.32
C ILE A 112 -5.12 -11.37 -5.57
N GLU A 113 -6.17 -10.73 -6.09
CA GLU A 113 -7.42 -11.42 -6.45
C GLU A 113 -7.22 -12.50 -7.49
N SER A 114 -6.43 -12.22 -8.51
CA SER A 114 -6.21 -13.15 -9.61
C SER A 114 -5.18 -14.25 -9.31
N LEU A 115 -4.53 -14.25 -8.13
CA LEU A 115 -3.67 -15.36 -7.71
C LEU A 115 -4.42 -16.70 -7.66
N LYS A 116 -5.73 -16.66 -7.37
CA LYS A 116 -6.59 -17.85 -7.28
C LYS A 116 -7.13 -18.31 -8.64
N GLU A 117 -6.92 -17.53 -9.68
CA GLU A 117 -7.45 -17.80 -11.02
C GLU A 117 -6.41 -18.55 -11.86
N PRO A 118 -6.83 -19.54 -12.68
CA PRO A 118 -5.95 -20.18 -13.65
C PRO A 118 -5.33 -19.14 -14.60
N GLN A 119 -4.00 -19.02 -14.58
CA GLN A 119 -3.30 -18.07 -15.45
C GLN A 119 -2.91 -18.73 -16.76
N LYS A 120 -3.28 -18.11 -17.88
CA LYS A 120 -2.92 -18.60 -19.23
C LYS A 120 -1.45 -18.32 -19.59
N TYR A 121 -0.88 -17.25 -19.06
CA TYR A 121 0.41 -16.71 -19.50
C TYR A 121 1.54 -17.09 -18.54
N GLN A 122 2.57 -17.74 -19.06
CA GLN A 122 3.74 -18.17 -18.28
C GLN A 122 4.37 -16.99 -17.50
N GLU A 123 4.52 -15.82 -18.12
CA GLU A 123 5.08 -14.67 -17.41
C GLU A 123 4.28 -14.24 -16.19
N ILE A 124 2.95 -14.40 -16.19
CA ILE A 124 2.13 -14.08 -15.02
C ILE A 124 2.24 -15.18 -13.98
N GLN A 125 2.24 -16.45 -14.41
CA GLN A 125 2.42 -17.60 -13.53
C GLN A 125 3.73 -17.47 -12.73
N GLU A 126 4.85 -17.10 -13.37
CA GLU A 126 6.13 -16.98 -12.68
C GLU A 126 6.14 -15.88 -11.61
N PHE A 127 5.52 -14.73 -11.88
CA PHE A 127 5.36 -13.67 -10.87
C PHE A 127 4.44 -14.12 -9.73
N TYR A 128 3.39 -14.88 -10.02
CA TYR A 128 2.46 -15.39 -9.01
C TYR A 128 3.10 -16.47 -8.16
N SER A 129 3.85 -17.38 -8.76
CA SER A 129 4.68 -18.34 -8.03
C SER A 129 5.68 -17.62 -7.13
N CYS A 130 6.31 -16.54 -7.59
CA CYS A 130 7.20 -15.74 -6.75
C CYS A 130 6.48 -15.15 -5.53
N LEU A 131 5.25 -14.64 -5.69
CA LEU A 131 4.43 -14.16 -4.57
C LEU A 131 4.09 -15.27 -3.58
N ASN A 132 3.51 -16.37 -4.07
CA ASN A 132 3.05 -17.49 -3.24
C ASN A 132 4.21 -18.20 -2.53
N ASN A 133 5.42 -18.16 -3.09
CA ASN A 133 6.62 -18.68 -2.44
C ASN A 133 7.19 -17.73 -1.38
N SER A 134 6.84 -16.44 -1.42
CA SER A 134 7.38 -15.42 -0.52
C SER A 134 6.42 -15.05 0.61
N PHE A 135 5.11 -15.18 0.40
CA PHE A 135 4.08 -14.75 1.34
C PHE A 135 2.95 -15.78 1.40
N ASP A 136 2.47 -16.04 2.61
CA ASP A 136 1.29 -16.87 2.83
C ASP A 136 -0.02 -16.15 2.45
N ASP A 137 -1.07 -16.92 2.19
CA ASP A 137 -2.40 -16.41 1.79
C ASP A 137 -3.00 -15.43 2.79
N PHE A 138 -2.73 -15.61 4.09
CA PHE A 138 -3.23 -14.70 5.12
C PHE A 138 -2.55 -13.34 5.03
N THR A 139 -1.23 -13.32 4.86
CA THR A 139 -0.44 -12.10 4.64
C THR A 139 -0.88 -11.37 3.37
N LEU A 140 -1.10 -12.08 2.27
CA LEU A 140 -1.61 -11.49 1.03
C LEU A 140 -3.02 -10.93 1.20
N ASN A 141 -3.89 -11.60 1.97
CA ASN A 141 -5.24 -11.13 2.24
C ASN A 141 -5.26 -9.85 3.08
N ILE A 142 -4.43 -9.73 4.14
CA ILE A 142 -4.39 -8.48 4.92
C ILE A 142 -3.89 -7.29 4.07
N ILE A 143 -2.94 -7.53 3.17
CA ILE A 143 -2.45 -6.51 2.23
C ILE A 143 -3.58 -6.09 1.29
N LYS A 144 -4.31 -7.07 0.73
CA LYS A 144 -5.44 -6.81 -0.15
C LYS A 144 -6.49 -5.92 0.53
N VAL A 145 -6.91 -6.30 1.73
CA VAL A 145 -7.93 -5.54 2.50
C VAL A 145 -7.46 -4.11 2.79
N ALA A 146 -6.17 -3.92 3.14
CA ALA A 146 -5.60 -2.59 3.30
C ALA A 146 -5.62 -1.79 1.98
N CYS A 147 -5.27 -2.41 0.85
CA CYS A 147 -5.31 -1.77 -0.46
C CYS A 147 -6.74 -1.38 -0.86
N GLU A 148 -7.73 -2.24 -0.64
CA GLU A 148 -9.15 -1.97 -0.94
C GLU A 148 -9.67 -0.73 -0.21
N PHE A 149 -9.26 -0.54 1.04
CA PHE A 149 -9.65 0.64 1.81
C PHE A 149 -8.89 1.90 1.39
N ILE A 150 -7.58 1.80 1.19
CA ILE A 150 -6.70 2.98 1.03
C ILE A 150 -6.63 3.46 -0.44
N ALA A 151 -6.79 2.58 -1.42
CA ALA A 151 -6.69 2.97 -2.84
C ALA A 151 -7.75 4.00 -3.27
N PRO A 152 -9.05 3.88 -2.90
CA PRO A 152 -10.07 4.86 -3.27
C PRO A 152 -9.81 6.25 -2.68
N GLU A 153 -9.14 6.32 -1.53
CA GLU A 153 -8.80 7.57 -0.84
C GLU A 153 -7.78 8.42 -1.64
N ARG A 154 -7.03 7.80 -2.56
CA ARG A 154 -6.14 8.48 -3.51
C ARG A 154 -6.81 8.95 -4.79
N ASN A 155 -8.02 8.49 -5.07
CA ASN A 155 -8.71 8.78 -6.33
C ASN A 155 -9.29 10.22 -6.30
N PRO A 156 -9.70 10.80 -7.45
CA PRO A 156 -10.17 12.19 -7.58
C PRO A 156 -11.27 12.66 -6.63
N ILE A 157 -11.87 11.77 -5.84
CA ILE A 157 -12.73 12.15 -4.71
C ILE A 157 -11.94 13.03 -3.72
N SER A 158 -10.66 12.79 -3.44
CA SER A 158 -9.85 13.70 -2.63
C SER A 158 -9.43 14.99 -3.34
N HIS A 159 -9.63 15.10 -4.66
CA HIS A 159 -9.42 16.34 -5.43
C HIS A 159 -10.72 17.13 -5.69
N ILE A 160 -11.89 16.50 -5.51
CA ILE A 160 -13.22 17.08 -5.73
C ILE A 160 -13.95 17.33 -4.41
N VAL A 161 -13.65 16.53 -3.39
CA VAL A 161 -14.27 16.57 -2.06
C VAL A 161 -13.22 16.90 -1.02
N THR A 162 -13.38 18.05 -0.39
CA THR A 162 -12.58 18.47 0.75
C THR A 162 -12.91 17.60 1.96
N LEU A 163 -11.90 17.03 2.61
CA LEU A 163 -12.11 16.22 3.82
C LEU A 163 -11.93 17.08 5.07
N SER A 164 -12.95 17.09 5.94
CA SER A 164 -12.86 17.74 7.23
C SER A 164 -11.95 16.95 8.18
N MET A 165 -11.41 17.63 9.21
CA MET A 165 -10.58 16.96 10.21
C MET A 165 -11.32 15.84 10.97
N GLU A 166 -12.63 15.94 11.17
CA GLU A 166 -13.43 14.89 11.79
C GLU A 166 -13.45 13.62 10.93
N GLN A 167 -13.64 13.78 9.62
CA GLN A 167 -13.57 12.68 8.66
C GLN A 167 -12.15 12.08 8.63
N ILE A 168 -11.11 12.91 8.69
CA ILE A 168 -9.72 12.43 8.73
C ILE A 168 -9.41 11.66 10.01
N ILE A 169 -9.91 12.06 11.17
CA ILE A 169 -9.67 11.33 12.43
C ILE A 169 -10.19 9.89 12.32
N SER A 170 -11.43 9.72 11.85
CA SER A 170 -12.02 8.39 11.67
C SER A 170 -11.30 7.57 10.60
N ARG A 171 -10.96 8.18 9.46
CA ARG A 171 -10.20 7.50 8.38
C ARG A 171 -8.80 7.11 8.81
N ARG A 172 -8.05 8.00 9.46
CA ARG A 172 -6.70 7.72 10.01
C ARG A 172 -6.73 6.52 10.94
N LYS A 173 -7.71 6.47 11.87
CA LYS A 173 -7.89 5.32 12.76
C LYS A 173 -8.02 4.02 11.97
N LYS A 174 -8.87 3.99 10.95
CA LYS A 174 -9.06 2.80 10.11
C LYS A 174 -7.81 2.44 9.29
N VAL A 175 -7.11 3.44 8.75
CA VAL A 175 -5.83 3.24 8.06
C VAL A 175 -4.81 2.57 8.98
N ILE A 176 -4.65 3.06 10.21
CA ILE A 176 -3.70 2.49 11.18
C ILE A 176 -4.07 1.05 11.56
N GLU A 177 -5.35 0.79 11.81
CA GLU A 177 -5.85 -0.55 12.08
C GLU A 177 -5.55 -1.55 10.95
N LEU A 178 -5.53 -1.09 9.70
CA LEU A 178 -5.23 -1.91 8.52
C LEU A 178 -3.73 -2.02 8.23
N LEU A 179 -2.95 -0.96 8.49
CA LEU A 179 -1.52 -0.94 8.20
C LEU A 179 -0.68 -1.64 9.27
N ASN A 180 -1.05 -1.57 10.55
CA ASN A 180 -0.27 -2.23 11.61
C ASN A 180 -0.10 -3.74 11.40
N PRO A 181 -1.16 -4.51 11.08
CA PRO A 181 -1.00 -5.93 10.75
C PRO A 181 -0.10 -6.18 9.53
N VAL A 182 -0.12 -5.29 8.54
CA VAL A 182 0.75 -5.40 7.36
C VAL A 182 2.20 -5.13 7.73
N ILE A 183 2.47 -4.09 8.53
CA ILE A 183 3.80 -3.80 9.07
C ILE A 183 4.33 -5.02 9.82
N ASP A 184 3.50 -5.60 10.70
CA ASP A 184 3.89 -6.74 11.53
C ASP A 184 4.22 -8.01 10.72
N LYS A 185 3.73 -8.13 9.48
CA LYS A 185 4.01 -9.24 8.57
C LYS A 185 5.18 -8.98 7.62
N LEU A 186 5.44 -7.73 7.29
CA LEU A 186 6.52 -7.35 6.37
C LEU A 186 7.83 -7.00 7.10
N PHE A 187 7.80 -6.77 8.42
CA PHE A 187 8.95 -6.40 9.26
C PHE A 187 8.97 -7.11 10.61
#